data_AF-A0A1H0XAC0-F1
#
_entry.id   AF-A0A1H0XAC0-F1
#
_cell.length_a   1.000
_cell.length_b   1.000
_cell.length_c   1.000
_cell.angle_alpha   90.00
_cell.angle_beta   90.00
_cell.angle_gamma   90.00
#
_symmetry.space_group_name_H-M   'P 1'
#
loop_
_entity.id
_entity.type
_entity.pdbx_description
1 polymer ?
#
loop_
_entity_poly.entity_id
_entity_poly.type
_entity_poly.pdbx_seq_one_letter_code
_entity_poly.pdbx_strand_id
1 'polypeptide(L)'
;MAHRADMRCSCGLTKKLLEELEQLTDHRDLAESLGEMMRSPDAFGNDRLSDLYHKIIALPNRTKIMRELAETLKTLITLERQAYNLDEQEHEEPYEERLRRLLGGWLRRRSHW
;
A
#
# COMPACT_ATOMS: atom_id res chain seq x y z
N MET A 1 2.86 17.98 -11.97
CA MET A 1 2.18 17.01 -12.84
C MET A 1 2.94 15.67 -12.90
N ALA A 2 4.25 15.65 -13.17
CA ALA A 2 5.07 14.43 -13.20
C ALA A 2 4.96 13.56 -11.94
N HIS A 3 5.14 14.14 -10.74
CA HIS A 3 4.98 13.42 -9.47
C HIS A 3 3.64 12.69 -9.30
N ARG A 4 2.54 13.23 -9.86
CA ARG A 4 1.22 12.58 -9.77
C ARG A 4 1.09 11.40 -10.74
N ALA A 5 1.72 11.49 -11.91
CA ALA A 5 1.75 10.40 -12.89
C ALA A 5 2.62 9.24 -12.38
N ASP A 6 3.80 9.55 -11.84
CA ASP A 6 4.73 8.55 -11.30
C ASP A 6 4.10 7.78 -10.13
N MET A 7 3.37 8.49 -9.27
CA MET A 7 2.67 7.88 -8.14
C MET A 7 1.54 6.95 -8.57
N ARG A 8 0.74 7.34 -9.57
CA ARG A 8 -0.28 6.46 -10.15
C ARG A 8 0.34 5.20 -10.75
N CYS A 9 1.50 5.33 -11.39
CA CYS A 9 2.26 4.19 -11.90
C CYS A 9 2.70 3.25 -10.77
N SER A 10 3.34 3.78 -9.72
CA SER A 10 3.80 3.01 -8.56
C SER A 10 2.66 2.30 -7.83
N CYS A 11 1.54 2.99 -7.57
CA CYS A 11 0.35 2.37 -6.97
C CYS A 11 -0.23 1.27 -7.87
N GLY A 12 -0.23 1.47 -9.18
CA GLY A 12 -0.64 0.45 -10.15
C GLY A 12 0.26 -0.78 -10.10
N LEU A 13 1.57 -0.61 -10.00
CA LEU A 13 2.52 -1.72 -9.88
C LEU A 13 2.35 -2.47 -8.56
N THR A 14 2.22 -1.77 -7.43
CA THR A 14 2.01 -2.41 -6.12
C THR A 14 0.73 -3.25 -6.10
N LYS A 15 -0.36 -2.78 -6.73
CA LYS A 15 -1.60 -3.56 -6.85
C LYS A 15 -1.40 -4.85 -7.65
N LYS A 16 -0.74 -4.77 -8.81
CA LYS A 16 -0.44 -5.96 -9.63
C LYS A 16 0.41 -6.99 -8.88
N LEU A 17 1.40 -6.54 -8.12
CA LEU A 17 2.24 -7.43 -7.31
C LEU A 17 1.46 -8.08 -6.15
N LEU A 18 0.49 -7.37 -5.56
CA LEU A 18 -0.42 -7.95 -4.58
C LEU A 18 -1.34 -9.01 -5.21
N GLU A 19 -1.90 -8.73 -6.39
CA GLU A 19 -2.72 -9.69 -7.16
C GLU A 19 -1.91 -10.95 -7.52
N GLU A 20 -0.65 -10.80 -7.94
CA GLU A 20 0.24 -11.94 -8.21
C GLU A 20 0.53 -12.74 -6.94
N LEU A 21 0.75 -12.07 -5.81
CA LEU A 21 0.99 -12.74 -4.53
C LEU A 21 -0.25 -13.50 -4.03
N GLU A 22 -1.44 -12.97 -4.28
CA GLU A 22 -2.73 -13.64 -4.03
C GLU A 22 -2.84 -14.92 -4.87
N GLN A 23 -2.60 -14.84 -6.19
CA GLN A 23 -2.61 -16.00 -7.08
C GLN A 23 -1.59 -17.08 -6.66
N LEU A 24 -0.37 -16.68 -6.28
CA LEU A 24 0.65 -17.61 -5.77
C LEU A 24 0.25 -18.26 -4.44
N THR A 25 -0.61 -17.61 -3.66
CA THR A 25 -1.11 -18.15 -2.39
C THR A 25 -2.27 -19.10 -2.61
N ASP A 26 -3.18 -18.78 -3.53
CA ASP A 26 -4.35 -19.59 -3.89
C ASP A 26 -3.97 -20.87 -4.62
N HIS A 27 -2.97 -20.80 -5.51
CA HIS A 27 -2.52 -21.91 -6.34
C HIS A 27 -1.29 -22.64 -5.77
N ARG A 28 -1.23 -22.75 -4.44
CA ARG A 28 -0.11 -23.40 -3.74
C ARG A 28 0.02 -24.88 -4.13
N ASP A 29 -1.10 -25.54 -4.41
CA ASP A 29 -1.20 -26.93 -4.88
C ASP A 29 -0.49 -27.16 -6.22
N LEU A 30 -0.61 -26.22 -7.16
CA LEU A 30 0.13 -26.26 -8.43
C LEU A 30 1.64 -26.15 -8.19
N ALA A 31 2.03 -25.30 -7.24
CA ALA A 31 3.43 -25.19 -6.84
C ALA A 31 3.92 -26.49 -6.19
N GLU A 32 3.15 -27.12 -5.31
CA GLU A 32 3.54 -28.41 -4.71
C GLU A 32 3.66 -29.51 -5.78
N SER A 33 2.71 -29.59 -6.72
CA SER A 33 2.73 -30.53 -7.85
C SER A 33 3.94 -30.33 -8.76
N LEU A 34 4.33 -29.09 -9.04
CA LEU A 34 5.54 -28.78 -9.79
C LEU A 34 6.80 -29.25 -9.04
N GLY A 35 6.85 -29.07 -7.72
CA GLY A 35 7.94 -29.56 -6.88
C GLY A 35 8.08 -31.08 -6.93
N GLU A 36 6.96 -31.80 -6.95
CA GLU A 36 6.95 -33.27 -7.12
C GLU A 36 7.48 -33.69 -8.49
N MET A 37 7.05 -33.01 -9.57
CA MET A 37 7.54 -33.30 -10.93
C MET A 37 9.02 -32.99 -11.12
N MET A 38 9.54 -31.96 -10.42
CA MET A 38 10.95 -31.58 -10.46
C MET A 38 11.85 -32.46 -9.60
N ARG A 39 11.26 -33.38 -8.81
CA ARG A 39 12.01 -34.23 -7.89
C ARG A 39 12.95 -35.17 -8.65
N SER A 40 14.25 -34.99 -8.43
CA SER A 40 15.33 -35.73 -9.08
C SER A 40 16.48 -35.97 -8.08
N PRO A 41 16.30 -36.86 -7.10
CA PRO A 41 17.33 -37.17 -6.12
C PRO A 41 18.54 -37.84 -6.78
N ASP A 42 19.74 -37.48 -6.33
CA ASP A 42 20.99 -38.13 -6.73
C ASP A 42 21.15 -39.50 -6.06
N ALA A 43 22.26 -40.19 -6.36
CA ALA A 43 22.57 -41.51 -5.79
C ALA A 43 22.69 -41.53 -4.26
N PHE A 44 22.84 -40.36 -3.63
CA PHE A 44 22.90 -40.17 -2.18
C PHE A 44 21.58 -39.65 -1.61
N GLY A 45 20.54 -39.51 -2.43
CA GLY A 45 19.22 -39.02 -2.05
C GLY A 45 19.10 -37.50 -1.96
N ASN A 46 20.14 -36.74 -2.37
CA ASN A 46 20.09 -35.28 -2.33
C ASN A 46 19.39 -34.72 -3.57
N ASP A 47 18.55 -33.72 -3.38
CA ASP A 47 17.85 -33.03 -4.45
C ASP A 47 17.91 -31.52 -4.24
N ARG A 48 19.05 -30.94 -4.61
CA ARG A 48 19.33 -29.51 -4.41
C ARG A 48 18.37 -28.61 -5.19
N LEU A 49 17.84 -29.09 -6.32
CA LEU A 49 16.86 -28.37 -7.13
C LEU A 49 15.53 -28.29 -6.38
N SER A 50 15.04 -29.43 -5.90
CA SER A 50 13.82 -29.50 -5.08
C SER A 50 13.95 -28.69 -3.79
N ASP A 51 15.09 -28.76 -3.11
CA ASP A 51 15.35 -27.98 -1.89
C ASP A 51 15.26 -26.47 -2.12
N LEU A 52 15.84 -25.98 -3.23
CA LEU A 52 15.75 -24.56 -3.61
C LEU A 52 14.33 -24.17 -3.96
N TYR A 53 13.64 -25.03 -4.72
CA TYR A 53 12.24 -24.82 -5.09
C TYR A 53 11.34 -24.67 -3.86
N HIS A 54 11.42 -25.60 -2.91
CA HIS A 54 10.63 -25.59 -1.68
C HIS A 54 10.89 -24.35 -0.82
N LYS A 55 12.13 -23.83 -0.81
CA LYS A 55 12.47 -22.58 -0.13
C LYS A 55 11.81 -21.36 -0.79
N ILE A 56 11.76 -21.31 -2.12
CA ILE A 56 11.17 -20.18 -2.85
C ILE A 56 9.65 -20.11 -2.62
N ILE A 57 8.97 -21.26 -2.67
CA ILE A 57 7.52 -21.36 -2.47
C ILE A 57 7.11 -21.43 -0.99
N ALA A 58 8.05 -21.27 -0.05
CA ALA A 58 7.75 -21.34 1.36
C ALA A 58 6.90 -20.14 1.83
N LEU A 59 5.91 -20.41 2.68
CA LEU A 59 5.03 -19.40 3.26
C LEU A 59 5.77 -18.21 3.93
N PRO A 60 6.87 -18.41 4.69
CA PRO A 60 7.61 -17.30 5.30
C PRO A 60 8.17 -16.29 4.29
N ASN A 61 8.50 -16.74 3.08
CA ASN A 61 8.95 -15.86 2.02
C ASN A 61 7.81 -14.97 1.52
N ARG A 62 6.62 -15.55 1.29
CA ARG A 62 5.42 -14.81 0.88
C ARG A 62 4.95 -13.80 1.93
N THR A 63 4.94 -14.16 3.21
CA THR A 63 4.52 -13.24 4.28
C THR A 63 5.47 -12.05 4.41
N LYS A 64 6.78 -12.26 4.18
CA LYS A 64 7.77 -11.18 4.12
C LYS A 64 7.49 -10.23 2.94
N ILE A 65 7.26 -10.78 1.75
CA ILE A 65 6.92 -9.99 0.54
C ILE A 65 5.64 -9.16 0.78
N MET A 66 4.60 -9.78 1.35
CA MET A 66 3.35 -9.09 1.69
C MET A 66 3.59 -7.88 2.60
N ARG A 67 4.43 -8.03 3.64
CA ARG A 67 4.75 -6.94 4.55
C ARG A 67 5.47 -5.79 3.83
N GLU A 68 6.47 -6.11 3.00
CA GLU A 68 7.21 -5.10 2.23
C GLU A 68 6.30 -4.36 1.24
N LEU A 69 5.36 -5.07 0.59
CA LEU A 69 4.34 -4.44 -0.27
C LEU A 69 3.37 -3.55 0.51
N ALA A 70 2.94 -3.97 1.71
CA ALA A 70 2.08 -3.16 2.58
C ALA A 70 2.78 -1.89 3.08
N GLU A 71 4.06 -1.98 3.46
CA GLU A 71 4.89 -0.82 3.82
C GLU A 71 5.07 0.15 2.64
N THR A 72 5.29 -0.40 1.44
CA THR A 72 5.35 0.38 0.20
C THR A 72 4.04 1.10 -0.06
N LEU A 73 2.91 0.40 0.02
CA LEU A 73 1.58 0.97 -0.20
C LEU A 73 1.27 2.10 0.80
N LYS A 74 1.59 1.90 2.08
CA LYS A 74 1.43 2.94 3.12
C LYS A 74 2.22 4.19 2.77
N THR A 75 3.47 4.03 2.32
CA THR A 75 4.33 5.14 1.91
C THR A 75 3.74 5.88 0.71
N LEU A 76 3.28 5.14 -0.30
CA LEU A 76 2.65 5.72 -1.49
C LEU A 76 1.37 6.50 -1.16
N ILE A 77 0.52 6.00 -0.26
CA ILE A 77 -0.70 6.70 0.18
C ILE A 77 -0.35 8.01 0.90
N THR A 78 0.67 8.03 1.77
CA THR A 78 1.10 9.26 2.44
C THR A 78 1.57 10.29 1.41
N LEU A 79 2.40 9.87 0.45
CA LEU A 79 2.85 10.77 -0.61
C LEU A 79 1.67 11.26 -1.47
N GLU A 80 0.65 10.43 -1.69
CA GLU A 80 -0.57 10.82 -2.42
C GLU A 80 -1.33 11.92 -1.70
N ARG A 81 -1.56 11.76 -0.40
CA ARG A 81 -2.21 12.78 0.43
C ARG A 81 -1.48 14.11 0.37
N GLN A 82 -0.15 14.08 0.45
CA GLN A 82 0.69 15.27 0.31
C GLN A 82 0.60 15.90 -1.09
N ALA A 83 0.62 15.09 -2.16
CA ALA A 83 0.57 15.57 -3.54
C ALA A 83 -0.79 16.21 -3.94
N TYR A 84 -1.86 15.92 -3.19
CA TYR A 84 -3.18 16.50 -3.34
C TYR A 84 -3.51 17.58 -2.29
N ASN A 85 -2.55 18.00 -1.45
CA ASN A 85 -2.75 18.92 -0.31
C ASN A 85 -3.92 18.51 0.59
N LEU A 86 -4.18 17.20 0.72
CA LEU A 86 -5.25 16.66 1.56
C LEU A 86 -4.94 16.79 3.06
N ASP A 87 -3.69 17.12 3.40
CA ASP A 87 -3.26 17.32 4.79
C ASP A 87 -3.36 18.81 5.22
N GLU A 88 -3.64 19.76 4.32
CA GLU A 88 -3.67 21.21 4.64
C GLU A 88 -5.05 21.77 5.08
N GLN A 89 -6.09 20.94 5.22
CA GLN A 89 -7.45 21.43 5.50
C GLN A 89 -7.88 21.48 6.98
N GLU A 90 -6.95 21.39 7.93
CA GLU A 90 -7.22 21.67 9.35
C GLU A 90 -6.71 23.07 9.77
N HIS A 91 -7.19 24.11 9.09
CA HIS A 91 -7.26 25.44 9.70
C HIS A 91 -8.70 25.66 10.15
N GLU A 92 -9.06 25.11 11.30
CA GLU A 92 -10.22 25.60 12.04
C GLU A 92 -9.92 27.05 12.43
N GLU A 93 -10.67 28.00 11.84
CA GLU A 93 -10.69 29.39 12.29
C GLU A 93 -10.92 29.36 13.81
N PRO A 94 -10.00 29.90 14.64
CA PRO A 94 -10.15 29.86 16.09
C PRO A 94 -11.55 30.33 16.49
N TYR A 95 -12.21 29.61 17.40
CA TYR A 95 -13.60 29.88 17.77
C TYR A 95 -13.83 31.37 18.10
N GLU A 96 -12.86 32.01 18.73
CA GLU A 96 -12.86 33.44 19.05
C GLU A 96 -12.93 34.34 17.80
N GLU A 97 -12.23 33.98 16.74
CA GLU A 97 -12.14 34.74 15.49
C GLU A 97 -13.45 34.62 14.69
N ARG A 98 -14.04 33.41 14.69
CA ARG A 98 -15.38 33.15 14.14
C ARG A 98 -16.46 33.91 14.90
N LEU A 99 -16.39 33.96 16.23
CA LEU A 99 -17.29 34.76 17.06
C LEU A 99 -17.15 36.26 16.78
N ARG A 100 -15.91 36.75 16.67
CA ARG A 100 -15.62 38.17 16.44
C ARG A 100 -16.15 38.63 15.08
N ARG A 101 -16.04 37.78 14.05
CA ARG A 101 -16.61 38.04 12.72
C ARG A 101 -18.14 38.13 12.74
N LEU A 102 -18.79 37.19 13.43
CA LEU A 102 -20.25 37.17 13.55
C LEU A 102 -20.74 38.39 14.33
N LEU A 103 -20.20 38.62 15.54
CA LEU A 103 -20.60 39.75 16.39
C LEU A 103 -20.28 41.12 15.77
N GLY A 104 -19.14 41.25 15.08
CA GLY A 104 -18.77 42.46 14.34
C GLY A 104 -19.73 42.77 13.18
N GLY A 105 -20.26 41.75 12.52
CA GLY A 105 -21.31 41.90 11.49
C GLY A 105 -22.69 42.25 12.04
N TRP A 106 -22.99 41.84 13.28
CA TRP A 106 -24.24 42.18 13.98
C TRP A 106 -24.26 43.61 14.51
N LEU A 107 -23.15 44.12 15.05
CA LEU A 107 -23.05 45.52 15.49
C LEU A 107 -23.20 46.50 14.32
N ARG A 108 -22.60 46.19 13.17
CA ARG A 108 -22.63 47.07 11.98
C ARG A 108 -24.04 47.21 11.36
N ARG A 109 -24.92 46.21 11.55
CA ARG A 109 -26.33 46.24 11.10
C ARG A 109 -27.29 46.94 12.05
N ARG A 110 -26.92 47.10 13.34
CA ARG A 110 -27.79 47.69 14.36
C ARG A 110 -27.63 49.22 14.50
N SER A 111 -26.64 49.81 13.81
CA SER A 111 -26.38 51.27 13.79
C SER A 111 -27.04 52.01 12.60
N HIS A 112 -28.03 51.39 11.96
CA HIS A 112 -28.77 51.95 10.81
C HIS A 112 -30.30 51.97 11.05
N TRP A 113 -30.69 52.08 12.32
CA TRP A 113 -32.05 52.41 12.75
C TRP A 113 -31.97 53.49 13.82
#